data_AF-A0A6B3NN99-F1
#
_entry.id   AF-A0A6B3NN99-F1
#
_cell.length_a   1.000
_cell.length_b   1.000
_cell.length_c   1.000
_cell.angle_alpha   90.00
_cell.angle_beta   90.00
_cell.angle_gamma   90.00
#
_symmetry.space_group_name_H-M   'P 1'
#
loop_
_entity.id
_entity.type
_entity.pdbx_description
1 polymer ?
#
loop_
_entity_poly.entity_id
_entity_poly.type
_entity_poly.pdbx_seq_one_letter_code
_entity_poly.pdbx_strand_id
1 'polypeptide(L)'
;MAKPPPLDACPAQGNLDTSGSAQRTRLLAHLRQHGSINTFQAITLLNILRPGARISELRDQGHNIVTHLGTLKDDQGREHQKVATYFLSAVPAQKVVA
;
A
#
# COMPACT_ATOMS: atom_id res chain seq x y z
N MET A 1 -40.37 -15.62 -3.74
CA MET A 1 -39.62 -14.52 -4.41
C MET A 1 -38.62 -13.98 -3.40
N ALA A 2 -37.36 -14.41 -3.50
CA ALA A 2 -36.32 -13.97 -2.57
C ALA A 2 -35.97 -12.51 -2.85
N LYS A 3 -36.03 -11.67 -1.82
CA LYS A 3 -35.65 -10.25 -1.85
C LYS A 3 -34.19 -10.12 -2.33
N PRO A 4 -33.87 -9.24 -3.30
CA PRO A 4 -32.49 -9.04 -3.71
C PRO A 4 -31.65 -8.55 -2.51
N PRO A 5 -30.38 -8.99 -2.40
CA PRO A 5 -29.50 -8.50 -1.35
C PRO A 5 -29.35 -6.96 -1.47
N PRO A 6 -29.28 -6.23 -0.35
CA PRO A 6 -29.06 -4.79 -0.40
C PRO A 6 -27.73 -4.51 -1.12
N LEU A 7 -27.77 -3.61 -2.10
CA LEU A 7 -26.63 -3.16 -2.89
C LEU A 7 -25.66 -2.25 -2.09
N ASP A 8 -25.87 -2.13 -0.78
CA ASP A 8 -25.19 -1.16 0.09
C ASP A 8 -24.13 -1.82 0.98
N ALA A 9 -23.18 -2.52 0.37
CA ALA A 9 -21.89 -2.81 1.01
C ALA A 9 -20.76 -2.09 0.27
N CYS A 10 -20.97 -0.80 -0.04
CA CYS A 10 -19.86 0.09 -0.35
C CYS A 10 -19.03 0.27 0.93
N PRO A 11 -17.76 -0.19 0.99
CA PRO A 11 -16.95 0.03 2.17
C PRO A 11 -16.82 1.55 2.38
N ALA A 12 -17.03 1.95 3.63
CA ALA A 12 -17.09 3.33 4.10
C ALA A 12 -16.04 4.20 3.38
N GLN A 13 -16.52 5.29 2.81
CA GLN A 13 -15.78 6.31 2.08
C GLN A 13 -14.51 6.70 2.84
N GLY A 14 -13.39 6.04 2.49
CA GLY A 14 -12.07 6.52 2.84
C GLY A 14 -11.85 7.81 2.06
N ASN A 15 -11.51 8.89 2.77
CA ASN A 15 -11.20 10.22 2.24
C ASN A 15 -10.82 10.22 0.74
N LEU A 16 -11.72 10.72 -0.12
CA LEU A 16 -11.53 10.83 -1.57
C LEU A 16 -10.42 11.82 -1.95
N ASP A 17 -9.87 12.54 -0.97
CA ASP A 17 -8.73 13.43 -1.16
C ASP A 17 -7.53 12.66 -1.73
N THR A 18 -7.13 13.06 -2.93
CA THR A 18 -6.00 12.50 -3.66
C THR A 18 -4.70 13.25 -3.39
N SER A 19 -4.68 14.21 -2.46
CA SER A 19 -3.47 14.91 -2.03
C SER A 19 -2.38 13.94 -1.57
N GLY A 20 -1.11 14.33 -1.76
CA GLY A 20 0.03 13.50 -1.35
C GLY A 20 0.03 13.18 0.15
N SER A 21 -0.47 14.11 0.98
CA SER A 21 -0.63 13.91 2.42
C SER A 21 -1.67 12.84 2.73
N ALA A 22 -2.86 12.92 2.12
CA ALA A 22 -3.91 11.92 2.32
C ALA A 22 -3.49 10.53 1.83
N GLN A 23 -2.75 10.45 0.72
CA GLN A 23 -2.19 9.18 0.22
C GLN A 23 -1.19 8.56 1.21
N ARG A 24 -0.26 9.37 1.75
CA ARG A 24 0.71 8.91 2.77
C ARG A 24 0.04 8.40 4.03
N THR A 25 -0.96 9.13 4.53
CA THR A 25 -1.70 8.74 5.74
C THR A 25 -2.42 7.41 5.55
N ARG A 26 -3.09 7.21 4.41
CA ARG A 26 -3.75 5.94 4.07
C ARG A 26 -2.76 4.78 3.95
N LEU A 27 -1.64 5.02 3.27
CA LEU A 27 -0.58 4.02 3.11
C LEU A 27 0.03 3.61 4.45
N LEU A 28 0.34 4.57 5.32
CA LEU A 28 0.88 4.31 6.64
C LEU A 28 -0.13 3.59 7.54
N ALA A 29 -1.40 3.97 7.50
CA ALA A 29 -2.46 3.30 8.24
C ALA A 29 -2.58 1.82 7.82
N HIS A 30 -2.60 1.56 6.51
CA HIS A 30 -2.64 0.19 6.00
C HIS A 30 -1.40 -0.62 6.41
N LEU A 31 -0.20 -0.03 6.31
CA LEU A 31 1.05 -0.65 6.74
C LEU A 31 1.05 -0.99 8.24
N ARG A 32 0.46 -0.15 9.09
CA ARG A 32 0.33 -0.43 10.54
C ARG A 32 -0.69 -1.53 10.84
N GLN A 33 -1.78 -1.60 10.07
CA GLN A 33 -2.84 -2.58 10.28
C GLN A 33 -2.49 -3.97 9.74
N HIS A 34 -1.88 -4.04 8.55
CA HIS A 34 -1.61 -5.29 7.84
C HIS A 34 -0.13 -5.68 7.81
N GLY A 35 0.78 -4.80 8.24
CA GLY A 35 2.23 -5.03 8.30
C GLY A 35 2.95 -4.90 6.95
N SER A 36 2.27 -5.17 5.83
CA SER A 36 2.86 -5.08 4.50
C SER A 36 1.86 -4.69 3.41
N ILE A 37 2.39 -4.23 2.28
CA ILE A 37 1.60 -3.99 1.06
C ILE A 37 2.47 -4.11 -0.19
N ASN A 38 1.98 -4.76 -1.23
CA ASN A 38 2.65 -4.79 -2.52
C ASN A 38 2.23 -3.64 -3.45
N THR A 39 3.00 -3.41 -4.51
CA THR A 39 2.76 -2.30 -5.44
C THR A 39 1.40 -2.38 -6.12
N PHE A 40 0.94 -3.58 -6.51
CA PHE A 40 -0.39 -3.75 -7.10
C PHE A 40 -1.49 -3.43 -6.10
N GLN A 41 -1.41 -3.96 -4.88
CA GLN A 41 -2.34 -3.66 -3.79
C GLN A 41 -2.39 -2.17 -3.46
N ALA A 42 -1.26 -1.48 -3.44
CA ALA A 42 -1.23 -0.04 -3.18
C ALA A 42 -1.96 0.75 -4.27
N ILE A 43 -1.89 0.31 -5.53
CA ILE A 43 -2.60 0.94 -6.64
C ILE A 43 -4.10 0.60 -6.55
N THR A 44 -4.46 -0.67 -6.39
CA THR A 44 -5.87 -1.11 -6.48
C THR A 44 -6.68 -0.84 -5.22
N LEU A 45 -6.11 -1.06 -4.03
CA LEU A 45 -6.82 -0.91 -2.76
C LEU A 45 -6.75 0.51 -2.21
N LEU A 46 -5.60 1.17 -2.33
CA LEU A 46 -5.37 2.50 -1.74
C LEU A 46 -5.50 3.65 -2.74
N ASN A 47 -5.69 3.34 -4.04
CA ASN A 47 -5.74 4.30 -5.13
C ASN A 47 -4.50 5.22 -5.18
N ILE A 48 -3.31 4.64 -5.00
CA ILE A 48 -2.02 5.36 -5.04
C ILE A 48 -1.30 5.00 -6.33
N LEU A 49 -1.30 5.93 -7.30
CA LEU A 49 -0.67 5.70 -8.62
C LEU A 49 0.86 5.57 -8.55
N ARG A 50 1.50 6.25 -7.60
CA ARG A 50 2.96 6.28 -7.43
C ARG A 50 3.38 5.77 -6.03
N PRO A 51 3.17 4.48 -5.70
CA PRO A 51 3.46 3.97 -4.34
C PRO A 51 4.89 4.22 -3.90
N GLY A 52 5.87 4.00 -4.79
CA GLY A 52 7.30 4.20 -4.48
C GLY A 52 7.63 5.63 -4.05
N ALA A 53 6.98 6.64 -4.63
CA ALA A 53 7.19 8.04 -4.22
C ALA A 53 6.66 8.27 -2.80
N ARG A 54 5.47 7.75 -2.48
CA ARG A 54 4.87 7.87 -1.14
C ARG A 54 5.65 7.11 -0.08
N ILE A 55 6.22 5.95 -0.43
CA ILE A 55 7.12 5.21 0.47
C ILE A 55 8.41 6.00 0.73
N SER A 56 9.00 6.63 -0.30
CA SER A 56 10.17 7.49 -0.12
C SER A 56 9.88 8.63 0.85
N GLU A 57 8.77 9.36 0.64
CA GLU A 57 8.38 10.45 1.53
C GLU A 57 8.12 9.96 2.98
N LEU A 58 7.55 8.78 3.17
CA LEU A 58 7.36 8.20 4.51
C LEU A 58 8.70 7.82 5.16
N ARG A 59 9.68 7.35 4.39
CA ARG A 59 11.04 7.10 4.89
C ARG A 59 11.73 8.39 5.29
N ASP A 60 11.57 9.45 4.50
CA ASP A 60 12.10 10.79 4.83
C ASP A 60 11.46 11.35 6.11
N GLN A 61 10.21 10.96 6.40
CA GLN A 61 9.52 11.24 7.67
C GLN A 61 9.98 10.36 8.85
N GLY A 62 10.93 9.45 8.64
CA GLY A 62 11.51 8.60 9.68
C GLY A 62 10.80 7.26 9.87
N HIS A 63 9.85 6.88 9.00
CA HIS A 63 9.22 5.55 9.08
C HIS A 63 10.16 4.47 8.53
N ASN A 64 10.42 3.42 9.33
CA ASN A 64 11.21 2.29 8.84
C ASN A 64 10.37 1.36 7.96
N ILE A 65 10.51 1.52 6.64
CA ILE A 65 9.82 0.70 5.65
C ILE A 65 10.85 -0.02 4.79
N VAL A 66 10.87 -1.35 4.87
CA VAL A 66 11.76 -2.21 4.09
C VAL A 66 11.08 -2.60 2.77
N THR A 67 11.83 -2.66 1.68
CA THR A 67 11.32 -3.13 0.38
C THR A 67 11.94 -4.47 0.04
N HIS A 68 11.11 -5.47 -0.24
CA HIS A 68 11.53 -6.71 -0.87
C HIS A 68 11.01 -6.74 -2.31
N LEU A 69 11.86 -7.19 -3.24
CA LEU A 69 11.48 -7.40 -4.63
C LEU A 69 11.23 -8.88 -4.86
N GLY A 70 10.09 -9.22 -5.45
CA GLY A 70 9.73 -10.60 -5.76
C GLY A 70 9.00 -10.72 -7.09
N THR A 71 8.71 -11.95 -7.49
CA THR A 71 7.81 -12.23 -8.61
C THR A 71 6.39 -12.29 -8.07
N LEU A 72 5.51 -11.42 -8.56
CA LEU A 72 4.11 -11.37 -8.15
C LEU A 72 3.19 -11.46 -9.37
N LYS A 73 2.02 -12.07 -9.18
CA LYS A 73 0.95 -12.06 -10.18
C LYS A 73 0.10 -10.81 -10.01
N ASP A 74 -0.27 -10.19 -11.13
CA ASP A 74 -1.33 -9.18 -11.14
C ASP A 74 -2.72 -9.84 -11.06
N ASP A 75 -3.75 -9.00 -10.95
CA ASP A 75 -5.15 -9.43 -10.91
C ASP A 75 -5.59 -10.19 -12.18
N GLN A 76 -4.86 -10.01 -13.28
CA GLN A 76 -5.12 -10.66 -14.57
C GLN A 76 -4.32 -11.97 -14.72
N GLY A 77 -3.67 -12.43 -13.65
CA GLY A 77 -2.91 -13.67 -13.60
C GLY A 77 -1.53 -13.62 -14.28
N ARG A 78 -1.06 -12.44 -14.71
CA ARG A 78 0.24 -12.29 -15.37
C ARG A 78 1.34 -12.13 -14.33
N GLU A 79 2.45 -12.84 -14.53
CA GLU A 79 3.62 -12.77 -13.64
C GLU A 79 4.51 -11.59 -13.99
N HIS A 80 4.86 -10.82 -12.95
CA HIS A 80 5.75 -9.68 -13.05
C HIS A 80 6.94 -9.91 -12.12
N GLN A 81 8.15 -9.82 -12.66
CA GLN A 81 9.37 -9.91 -11.88
C GLN A 81 9.71 -8.56 -11.24
N LYS A 82 10.43 -8.60 -10.11
CA LYS A 82 10.93 -7.41 -9.39
C LYS A 82 9.82 -6.45 -8.91
N VAL A 83 8.66 -6.99 -8.56
CA VAL A 83 7.58 -6.19 -7.95
C VAL A 83 7.91 -5.92 -6.49
N ALA A 84 7.79 -4.66 -6.08
CA ALA A 84 8.08 -4.23 -4.73
C ALA A 84 6.94 -4.55 -3.76
N THR A 85 7.29 -5.22 -2.66
CA THR A 85 6.49 -5.38 -1.45
C THR A 85 7.14 -4.61 -0.32
N TYR A 86 6.37 -3.74 0.31
CA TYR A 86 6.80 -2.86 1.38
C TYR A 86 6.37 -3.44 2.73
N PHE A 87 7.28 -3.49 3.69
CA PHE A 87 7.04 -3.99 5.04
C PHE A 87 7.34 -2.91 6.06
N LEU A 88 6.43 -2.71 7.02
CA LEU A 88 6.68 -1.85 8.17
C LEU A 88 7.51 -2.63 9.19
N SER A 89 8.74 -2.19 9.44
CA SER A 89 9.60 -2.82 10.43
C SER A 89 9.50 -2.07 11.76
N ALA A 90 9.35 -2.82 12.85
CA ALA A 90 9.36 -2.28 14.21
C ALA A 90 10.78 -1.93 14.71
N VAL A 91 11.81 -2.48 14.04
CA VAL A 91 13.21 -2.15 14.32
C VAL A 91 13.49 -0.76 13.74
N PRO A 92 14.26 0.15 14.37
CA PRO A 92 14.62 1.42 13.75
C PRO A 92 15.40 1.19 12.44
N ALA A 93 15.17 2.05 11.44
CA ALA A 93 15.82 1.98 10.13
C ALA A 93 17.34 2.17 10.29
N GLN A 94 18.10 1.09 10.40
CA GLN A 94 19.55 1.19 10.25
C GLN A 94 19.84 1.52 8.79
N LYS A 95 20.30 2.75 8.54
CA LYS A 95 20.89 3.16 7.27
C LYS A 95 22.11 2.26 7.02
N VAL A 96 21.94 1.20 6.25
CA VAL A 96 23.08 0.42 5.75
C VAL A 96 23.73 1.25 4.66
N VAL A 97 24.72 2.05 5.07
CA VAL A 97 25.69 2.68 4.16
C VAL A 97 26.59 1.58 3.63
N ALA A 98 26.54 1.36 2.32
CA ALA A 98 27.51 0.56 1.58
C ALA A 98 28.51 1.51 0.91
#